data_AF-A0A0C2FGT7-F1
#
_entry.id   AF-A0A0C2FGT7-F1
#
_cell.length_a   1.000
_cell.length_b   1.000
_cell.length_c   1.000
_cell.angle_alpha   90.00
_cell.angle_beta   90.00
_cell.angle_gamma   90.00
#
_symmetry.space_group_name_H-M   'P 1'
#
loop_
_entity.id
_entity.type
_entity.pdbx_description
1 polymer ?
#
loop_
_entity_poly.entity_id
_entity_poly.type
_entity_poly.pdbx_seq_one_letter_code
_entity_poly.pdbx_strand_id
1 'polypeptide(L)' 'TAWESLGNSGRRVIAFAQAHFNASMNAKFGPGEDRWPEDLVFLGMAAIMDPPRPETAAAIQQCKGAGIKKE' A
#
# COMPACT_ATOMS: atom_id res chain seq x y z
N THR A 1 -11.25 8.46 5.11
CA THR A 1 -11.13 7.15 5.82
C THR A 1 -9.69 6.96 6.33
N ALA A 2 -9.41 5.93 7.14
CA ALA A 2 -8.06 5.71 7.70
C ALA A 2 -6.97 5.51 6.61
N TRP A 3 -7.30 4.80 5.53
CA TRP A 3 -6.37 4.54 4.44
C TRP A 3 -6.10 5.78 3.59
N GLU A 4 -7.11 6.64 3.33
CA GLU A 4 -6.91 7.92 2.65
C GLU A 4 -5.98 8.83 3.44
N SER A 5 -6.15 8.90 4.76
CA SER A 5 -5.30 9.73 5.62
C SER A 5 -3.84 9.27 5.60
N LEU A 6 -3.61 7.95 5.64
CA LEU A 6 -2.26 7.38 5.62
C LEU A 6 -1.61 7.53 4.23
N GLY A 7 -2.38 7.29 3.16
CA GLY A 7 -1.94 7.51 1.78
C GLY A 7 -1.55 8.95 1.52
N ASN A 8 -2.39 9.91 1.94
CA ASN A 8 -2.11 11.35 1.81
C ASN A 8 -0.87 11.79 2.61
N SER A 9 -0.48 11.04 3.65
CA SER A 9 0.76 11.29 4.41
C SER A 9 2.02 10.70 3.76
N GLY A 10 1.92 10.20 2.52
CA GLY A 10 3.05 9.62 1.78
C GLY A 10 3.38 8.18 2.19
N ARG A 11 2.46 7.49 2.87
CA ARG A 11 2.64 6.08 3.26
C ARG A 11 2.03 5.15 2.22
N ARG A 12 2.68 4.01 1.98
CA ARG A 12 2.11 2.90 1.21
C ARG A 12 1.18 2.11 2.13
N VAL A 13 -0.10 2.02 1.79
CA VAL A 13 -1.11 1.29 2.58
C VAL A 13 -1.39 -0.05 1.92
N ILE A 14 -1.33 -1.15 2.69
CA ILE A 14 -1.61 -2.51 2.25
C ILE A 14 -2.73 -3.08 3.11
N ALA A 15 -3.78 -3.59 2.47
CA ALA A 15 -4.90 -4.28 3.12
C ALA A 15 -4.68 -5.79 3.14
N PHE A 16 -5.09 -6.43 4.23
CA PHE A 16 -5.04 -7.87 4.40
C PHE A 16 -6.44 -8.44 4.60
N ALA A 17 -6.72 -9.55 3.94
CA ALA A 17 -7.94 -10.32 4.12
C ALA A 17 -7.61 -11.82 4.07
N GLN A 18 -8.43 -12.63 4.72
CA GLN A 18 -8.29 -14.08 4.72
C GLN A 18 -9.60 -14.77 4.43
N ALA A 19 -9.54 -15.95 3.84
CA ALA A 19 -10.67 -16.88 3.76
C ALA A 19 -10.18 -18.27 4.16
N HIS A 20 -11.04 -19.06 4.79
CA HIS A 20 -10.82 -20.48 4.99
C HIS A 20 -11.61 -21.26 3.97
N PHE A 21 -10.95 -22.13 3.22
CA PHE A 21 -11.57 -22.90 2.15
C PHE A 21 -10.90 -24.28 2.06
N ASN A 22 -11.65 -25.26 1.54
CA ASN A 22 -11.13 -26.59 1.26
C ASN A 22 -10.56 -26.62 -0.16
N ALA A 23 -9.32 -27.06 -0.31
CA ALA A 23 -8.69 -27.22 -1.60
C ALA A 23 -7.90 -28.53 -1.67
N SER A 24 -7.76 -29.07 -2.88
CA SER A 24 -6.84 -30.17 -3.14
C SER A 24 -5.41 -29.72 -2.89
N MET A 25 -4.53 -30.63 -2.49
CA MET A 25 -3.10 -30.36 -2.28
C MET A 25 -2.40 -29.83 -3.55
N ASN A 26 -2.96 -30.12 -4.73
CA ASN A 26 -2.45 -29.65 -6.02
C ASN A 26 -3.16 -28.38 -6.53
N ALA A 27 -4.01 -27.76 -5.71
CA ALA A 27 -4.64 -26.50 -6.08
C ALA A 27 -3.57 -25.44 -6.27
N LYS A 28 -3.72 -24.65 -7.33
CA LYS A 28 -2.83 -23.57 -7.68
C LYS A 28 -3.65 -22.28 -7.68
N PHE A 29 -2.97 -21.17 -7.41
CA PHE A 29 -3.53 -19.84 -7.51
C PHE A 29 -2.64 -19.09 -8.49
N GLY A 30 -3.19 -18.78 -9.66
CA GLY A 30 -2.40 -18.20 -10.74
C GLY A 30 -3.27 -17.61 -11.85
N PRO A 31 -2.63 -16.91 -12.80
CA PRO A 31 -3.33 -16.31 -13.93
C PRO A 31 -4.08 -17.38 -14.74
N GLY A 32 -5.37 -17.16 -15.01
CA GLY A 32 -6.23 -18.10 -15.74
C GLY A 32 -6.92 -19.16 -14.88
N GLU A 33 -6.77 -19.10 -13.56
CA GLU A 33 -7.56 -19.93 -12.64
C GLU A 33 -8.75 -19.17 -12.07
N ASP A 34 -9.95 -19.76 -12.19
CA ASP A 34 -11.21 -19.18 -11.71
C ASP A 34 -11.55 -19.59 -10.27
N ARG A 35 -10.67 -20.33 -9.59
CA ARG A 35 -10.92 -20.85 -8.24
C ARG A 35 -10.24 -19.99 -7.18
N TRP A 36 -10.70 -18.77 -7.04
CA TRP A 36 -10.31 -17.91 -5.92
C TRP A 36 -11.22 -18.17 -4.72
N PRO A 37 -10.71 -18.07 -3.48
CA PRO A 37 -11.54 -18.17 -2.30
C PRO A 37 -12.56 -17.01 -2.26
N GLU A 38 -13.84 -17.36 -2.10
CA GLU A 38 -14.91 -16.41 -1.83
C GLU A 38 -14.94 -16.07 -0.32
N ASP A 39 -15.73 -15.07 0.07
CA ASP A 39 -15.95 -14.67 1.47
C ASP A 39 -14.68 -14.28 2.26
N LEU A 40 -13.82 -13.50 1.62
CA LEU A 40 -12.65 -12.90 2.27
C LEU A 40 -13.06 -12.01 3.45
N VAL A 41 -12.62 -12.39 4.65
CA VAL A 41 -12.75 -11.60 5.87
C VAL A 41 -11.61 -10.59 5.93
N PHE A 42 -11.98 -9.31 5.95
CA PHE A 42 -11.02 -8.23 6.12
C PHE A 42 -10.40 -8.28 7.53
N LEU A 43 -9.08 -8.33 7.58
CA LEU A 43 -8.32 -8.40 8.83
C LEU A 43 -7.83 -7.02 9.29
N GLY A 44 -7.47 -6.16 8.34
CA GLY A 44 -6.92 -4.85 8.64
C GLY A 44 -6.00 -4.31 7.55
N MET A 45 -5.32 -3.22 7.86
CA MET A 45 -4.40 -2.54 6.97
C MET A 45 -3.11 -2.18 7.71
N ALA A 46 -1.97 -2.26 7.01
CA ALA A 46 -0.70 -1.72 7.47
C ALA A 46 -0.29 -0.54 6.58
N ALA A 47 0.40 0.43 7.16
CA ALA A 47 0.96 1.57 6.43
C ALA A 47 2.47 1.64 6.61
N ILE A 48 3.19 1.58 5.49
CA ILE A 48 4.64 1.59 5.42
C ILE A 48 5.09 2.97 4.95
N MET A 49 5.96 3.60 5.72
CA MET A 49 6.63 4.84 5.31
C MET A 49 8.00 4.48 4.76
N ASP A 50 8.32 4.93 3.57
CA ASP A 50 9.71 4.97 3.10
C ASP A 50 10.33 6.26 3.67
N PRO A 51 11.26 6.17 4.64
CA PRO A 51 11.76 7.36 5.30
C PRO A 51 12.50 8.24 4.29
N PRO A 52 12.05 9.49 4.05
CA PRO A 52 12.79 10.40 3.19
C PRO A 52 14.16 10.68 3.80
N ARG A 53 15.17 10.90 2.95
CA ARG A 53 16.51 11.24 3.45
C ARG A 53 16.44 12.54 4.26
N PRO A 54 17.18 12.69 5.38
CA PRO A 54 17.08 13.84 6.28
C PRO A 54 17.21 15.20 5.57
N GLU A 55 18.10 15.28 4.58
CA GLU A 55 18.38 16.48 3.80
C GLU A 55 17.25 16.86 2.82
N THR A 56 16.37 15.91 2.49
CA THR A 56 15.33 16.08 1.47
C THR A 56 14.35 17.20 1.83
N ALA A 57 14.00 17.33 3.11
CA ALA A 57 13.10 18.37 3.58
C ALA A 57 13.70 19.78 3.35
N ALA A 58 14.96 19.97 3.72
CA ALA A 58 15.67 21.25 3.56
C ALA A 58 15.86 21.61 2.07
N ALA A 59 16.25 20.63 1.24
CA ALA A 59 16.41 20.84 -0.20
C ALA A 59 15.09 21.25 -0.89
N ILE A 60 13.97 20.62 -0.54
CA ILE A 60 12.65 20.98 -1.08
C ILE A 60 12.28 22.42 -0.67
N GLN A 61 12.56 22.83 0.56
CA GLN A 61 12.28 24.21 1.02
C GLN A 61 13.12 25.24 0.27
N GLN A 62 14.41 24.96 0.04
CA GLN A 62 15.28 25.84 -0.76
C GLN A 62 14.78 25.97 -2.20
N CYS A 63 14.41 24.87 -2.85
CA CYS A 63 13.85 24.90 -4.20
C CYS A 63 12.55 25.72 -4.27
N LYS A 64 11.64 25.55 -3.29
CA LYS A 64 10.40 26.35 -3.21
C LYS A 64 10.69 27.84 -3.03
N GLY A 65 11.64 28.19 -2.16
CA GLY A 65 12.08 29.59 -1.94
C GLY A 65 12.74 30.21 -3.18
N ALA A 66 13.40 29.38 -4.01
CA ALA A 66 13.97 29.79 -5.29
C ALA A 66 12.95 29.85 -6.44
N GLY A 67 11.66 29.61 -6.18
CA GLY A 67 10.60 29.64 -7.20
C GLY A 67 10.56 28.40 -8.12
N ILE A 68 11.34 27.36 -7.82
CA ILE A 68 11.35 26.10 -8.57
C ILE A 68 10.09 25.32 -8.18
N LYS A 69 9.13 25.20 -9.11
CA LYS A 69 7.93 24.38 -8.93
C LYS A 69 8.23 22.92 -9.28
N LYS A 70 7.71 22.01 -8.45
CA LYS A 70 7.52 20.61 -8.85
C LYS A 70 6.15 20.53 -9.54
N GLU A 71 6.13 20.05 -10.78
CA GLU A 71 4.90 19.52 -11.42
C GLU A 71 4.52 18.17 -10.79
#